data_AF-A0A813J339-F1
#
_entry.id   AF-A0A813J339-F1
#
_cell.length_a   1.000
_cell.length_b   1.000
_cell.length_c   1.000
_cell.angle_alpha   90.00
_cell.angle_beta   90.00
_cell.angle_gamma   90.00
#
_symmetry.space_group_name_H-M   'P 1'
#
loop_
_entity.id
_entity.type
_entity.pdbx_description
1 polymer ?
#
loop_
_entity_poly.entity_id
_entity_poly.type
_entity_poly.pdbx_seq_one_letter_code
_entity_poly.pdbx_strand_id
1 'polypeptide(L)'
;PAELLQGLTMLKDPEQQEKLELREEELRQEHTTYLEQHPELRQVLNDFMSSVLLHRPEQAFDFARDYFGAFKQPAEGQEASAPGSSSS
;
A
#
# COMPACT_ATOMS: atom_id res chain seq x y z
N PRO A 1 22.39 7.57 -22.74
CA PRO A 1 21.10 7.93 -22.08
C PRO A 1 21.21 8.13 -20.55
N ALA A 2 22.14 7.45 -19.86
CA ALA A 2 22.41 7.68 -18.43
C ALA A 2 23.06 9.06 -18.12
N GLU A 3 23.92 9.54 -19.02
CA GLU A 3 24.63 10.83 -18.89
C GLU A 3 23.69 12.06 -18.84
N LEU A 4 22.54 12.01 -19.53
CA LEU A 4 21.57 13.11 -19.53
C LEU A 4 20.76 13.20 -18.22
N LEU A 5 20.51 12.06 -17.58
CA LEU A 5 19.93 12.03 -16.23
C LEU A 5 20.93 12.56 -15.20
N GLN A 6 22.22 12.22 -15.37
CA GLN A 6 23.31 12.74 -14.55
C GLN A 6 23.44 14.28 -14.65
N GLY A 7 23.29 14.82 -15.87
CA GLY A 7 23.33 16.27 -16.12
C GLY A 7 22.17 17.04 -15.49
N LEU A 8 20.98 16.44 -15.41
CA LEU A 8 19.81 17.02 -14.71
C LEU A 8 19.96 16.97 -13.18
N THR A 9 20.63 15.95 -12.64
CA THR A 9 20.96 15.90 -11.21
C THR A 9 22.06 16.88 -10.80
N MET A 10 23.00 17.21 -11.71
CA MET A 10 24.06 18.19 -11.45
C MET A 10 23.58 19.66 -11.46
N LEU A 11 22.38 19.93 -11.97
CA LEU A 11 21.76 21.28 -11.98
C LEU A 11 21.02 21.62 -10.67
N LYS A 12 20.98 20.69 -9.70
CA LYS A 12 20.33 20.89 -8.41
C LYS A 12 21.35 21.43 -7.41
N ASP A 13 21.00 22.48 -6.66
CA ASP A 13 21.87 23.04 -5.64
C ASP A 13 22.29 21.93 -4.66
N PRO A 14 23.58 21.81 -4.29
CA PRO A 14 24.07 20.71 -3.45
C PRO A 14 23.33 20.62 -2.11
N GLU A 15 22.90 21.75 -1.54
CA GLU A 15 22.10 21.81 -0.32
C GLU A 15 20.68 21.22 -0.51
N GLN A 16 20.08 21.41 -1.68
CA GLN A 16 18.78 20.82 -1.99
C GLN A 16 18.88 19.31 -2.16
N GLN A 17 19.98 18.82 -2.74
CA GLN A 17 20.24 17.40 -2.89
C GLN A 17 20.43 16.74 -1.53
N GLU A 18 21.27 17.31 -0.66
CA GLU A 18 21.49 16.82 0.71
C GLU A 18 20.18 16.75 1.50
N LYS A 19 19.33 17.78 1.40
CA LYS A 19 18.02 17.79 2.08
C LYS A 19 17.10 16.66 1.59
N LEU A 20 17.12 16.35 0.29
CA LEU A 20 16.31 15.26 -0.26
C LEU A 20 16.81 13.90 0.21
N GLU A 21 18.13 13.71 0.24
CA GLU A 21 18.76 12.47 0.70
C GLU A 21 18.46 12.22 2.18
N LEU A 22 18.59 13.25 3.03
CA LEU A 22 18.21 13.15 4.44
C LEU A 22 16.74 12.77 4.61
N ARG A 23 15.84 13.41 3.85
CA ARG A 23 14.41 13.11 3.97
C ARG A 23 14.05 11.73 3.44
N GLU A 24 14.71 11.28 2.38
CA GLU A 24 14.53 9.92 1.85
C GLU A 24 14.97 8.87 2.87
N GLU A 25 16.09 9.10 3.54
CA GLU A 25 16.62 8.20 4.57
C GLU A 25 15.70 8.15 5.80
N GLU A 26 15.22 9.31 6.28
CA GLU A 26 14.21 9.37 7.35
C GLU A 26 12.95 8.56 6.98
N LEU A 27 12.41 8.77 5.77
CA LEU A 27 11.22 8.06 5.31
C LEU A 27 11.45 6.55 5.20
N ARG A 28 12.65 6.14 4.76
CA ARG A 28 13.03 4.73 4.68
C ARG A 28 13.11 4.10 6.07
N GLN A 29 13.66 4.81 7.04
CA GLN A 29 13.73 4.36 8.43
C GLN A 29 12.34 4.24 9.04
N GLU A 30 11.51 5.29 8.94
CA GLU A 30 10.11 5.27 9.40
C GLU A 30 9.34 4.08 8.80
N HIS A 31 9.48 3.84 7.49
CA HIS A 31 8.84 2.72 6.81
C HIS A 31 9.34 1.36 7.32
N THR A 32 10.65 1.22 7.53
CA THR A 32 11.24 -0.01 8.06
C THR A 32 10.74 -0.29 9.48
N THR A 33 10.75 0.72 10.33
CA THR A 33 10.22 0.64 11.70
C THR A 33 8.73 0.28 11.70
N TYR A 34 7.93 0.85 10.81
CA TYR A 34 6.52 0.49 10.65
C TYR A 34 6.36 -1.00 10.32
N LEU A 35 7.13 -1.53 9.37
CA LEU A 35 7.08 -2.96 9.04
C LEU A 35 7.56 -3.87 10.17
N GLU A 36 8.54 -3.43 10.97
CA GLU A 36 9.01 -4.17 12.15
C GLU A 36 7.99 -4.17 13.30
N GLN A 37 7.29 -3.05 13.49
CA GLN A 37 6.25 -2.92 14.53
C GLN A 37 4.96 -3.65 14.18
N HIS A 38 4.70 -3.90 12.89
CA HIS A 38 3.47 -4.51 12.39
C HIS A 38 3.75 -5.86 11.71
N PRO A 39 4.12 -6.91 12.47
CA PRO A 39 4.38 -8.25 11.91
C PRO A 39 3.17 -8.86 11.19
N GLU A 40 1.96 -8.40 11.51
CA GLU A 40 0.72 -8.78 10.83
C GLU A 40 0.76 -8.49 9.33
N LEU A 41 1.41 -7.39 8.90
CA LEU A 41 1.54 -7.06 7.48
C LEU A 41 2.39 -8.09 6.74
N ARG A 42 3.47 -8.53 7.37
CA ARG A 42 4.35 -9.58 6.84
C ARG A 42 3.62 -10.92 6.78
N GLN A 43 2.80 -11.22 7.79
CA GLN A 43 1.98 -12.44 7.81
C GLN A 43 0.97 -12.46 6.66
N VAL A 44 0.17 -11.39 6.51
CA VAL A 44 -0.82 -11.30 5.42
C VAL A 44 -0.15 -11.41 4.05
N LEU A 45 1.01 -10.77 3.87
CA LEU A 45 1.75 -10.88 2.62
C LEU A 45 2.26 -12.30 2.36
N ASN A 46 2.77 -12.99 3.38
CA ASN A 46 3.19 -14.38 3.26
C ASN A 46 2.03 -15.30 2.88
N ASP A 47 0.88 -15.15 3.55
CA ASP A 47 -0.31 -15.95 3.27
C ASP A 47 -0.81 -15.71 1.83
N PHE A 48 -0.77 -14.45 1.36
CA PHE A 48 -1.09 -14.12 -0.03
C PHE A 48 -0.11 -14.78 -0.99
N MET A 49 1.20 -14.68 -0.76
CA MET A 49 2.23 -15.27 -1.62
C MET A 49 2.10 -16.80 -1.68
N SER A 50 1.87 -17.47 -0.55
CA SER A 50 1.59 -18.90 -0.51
C SER A 50 0.35 -19.26 -1.33
N SER A 51 -0.71 -18.44 -1.24
CA SER A 51 -1.93 -18.64 -2.03
C SER A 51 -1.70 -18.46 -3.54
N VAL A 52 -0.92 -17.46 -3.95
CA VAL A 52 -0.53 -17.24 -5.36
C VAL A 52 0.26 -18.44 -5.89
N LEU A 53 1.24 -18.92 -5.12
CA LEU A 53 2.05 -20.08 -5.52
C LEU A 53 1.24 -21.37 -5.62
N LEU A 54 0.24 -21.54 -4.75
CA LEU A 54 -0.64 -22.70 -4.77
C LEU A 54 -1.59 -22.69 -5.97
N HIS A 55 -2.26 -21.56 -6.21
CA HIS A 55 -3.31 -21.46 -7.22
C HIS A 55 -2.79 -21.09 -8.62
N ARG A 56 -1.58 -20.52 -8.72
CA ARG A 56 -0.93 -20.05 -9.96
C ARG A 56 -1.92 -19.33 -10.90
N PRO A 57 -2.55 -18.24 -10.44
CA PRO A 57 -3.53 -17.52 -11.25
C PRO A 57 -2.87 -16.93 -12.49
N GLU A 58 -3.53 -16.99 -13.64
CA GLU A 58 -3.08 -16.27 -14.85
C GLU A 58 -3.11 -14.75 -14.64
N GLN A 59 -4.11 -14.27 -13.89
CA GLN A 59 -4.36 -12.87 -13.60
C GLN A 59 -4.08 -12.55 -12.12
N ALA A 60 -2.81 -12.32 -11.78
CA ALA A 60 -2.40 -12.08 -10.39
C ALA A 60 -3.06 -10.85 -9.74
N PHE A 61 -3.35 -9.79 -10.51
CA PHE A 61 -3.98 -8.58 -9.98
C PHE A 61 -5.46 -8.76 -9.63
N ASP A 62 -6.21 -9.49 -10.46
CA ASP A 62 -7.62 -9.83 -10.16
C ASP A 62 -7.69 -10.73 -8.92
N PHE A 63 -6.79 -11.70 -8.83
CA PHE A 63 -6.65 -12.54 -7.65
C PHE A 63 -6.33 -11.74 -6.38
N ALA A 64 -5.42 -10.76 -6.47
CA ALA A 64 -5.11 -9.86 -5.36
C ALA A 64 -6.32 -9.01 -4.95
N ARG A 65 -7.05 -8.43 -5.91
CA ARG A 65 -8.27 -7.65 -5.63
C ARG A 65 -9.26 -8.46 -4.81
N ASP A 66 -9.49 -9.70 -5.21
CA ASP A 66 -10.47 -10.57 -4.57
C ASP A 66 -9.96 -11.07 -3.20
N TYR A 67 -8.69 -11.46 -3.12
CA TYR A 67 -8.04 -11.86 -1.86
C TYR A 67 -8.05 -10.73 -0.83
N PHE A 68 -7.65 -9.52 -1.22
CA PHE A 68 -7.59 -8.38 -0.30
C PHE A 68 -8.95 -7.72 -0.05
N GLY A 69 -9.93 -7.95 -0.94
CA GLY A 69 -11.29 -7.44 -0.80
C GLY A 69 -11.97 -7.91 0.48
N ALA A 70 -11.60 -9.09 0.99
CA ALA A 70 -12.10 -9.65 2.24
C ALA A 70 -11.68 -8.86 3.50
N PHE A 71 -10.61 -8.07 3.43
CA PHE A 71 -10.14 -7.25 4.56
C PHE A 71 -10.75 -5.84 4.60
N LYS A 72 -11.60 -5.48 3.63
CA LYS A 72 -12.32 -4.21 3.67
C LYS A 72 -13.30 -4.26 4.83
N GLN A 73 -13.08 -3.43 5.85
CA GLN A 73 -14.10 -3.21 6.87
C GLN A 73 -15.37 -2.71 6.19
N PRO A 74 -16.56 -3.25 6.53
CA PRO A 74 -17.81 -2.68 6.05
C PRO A 74 -17.82 -1.22 6.49
N ALA A 75 -18.04 -0.30 5.56
CA ALA A 75 -18.29 1.09 5.90
C ALA A 75 -19.54 1.11 6.79
N GLU A 76 -19.36 1.24 8.10
CA GLU A 76 -20.45 1.54 9.02
C GLU A 76 -21.01 2.91 8.60
N GLY A 77 -22.13 2.90 7.87
CA GLY A 77 -22.68 4.16 7.34
C GLY A 77 -23.80 4.08 6.30
N GLN A 78 -24.53 2.97 6.18
CA GLN A 78 -25.86 2.98 5.54
C GLN A 78 -26.86 2.38 6.51
N GLU A 79 -27.40 3.25 7.37
CA GLU A 79 -28.74 3.06 7.91
C GLU A 79 -29.67 2.77 6.74
N ALA A 80 -30.05 1.50 6.59
CA ALA A 80 -31.21 1.12 5.81
C ALA A 80 -32.41 1.80 6.48
N SER A 81 -32.83 2.91 5.87
CA SER A 81 -34.10 3.58 6.11
C SER A 81 -35.21 2.52 6.24
N ALA A 82 -35.75 2.39 7.44
CA ALA A 82 -36.92 1.57 7.71
C ALA A 82 -38.08 1.98 6.80
N PRO A 83 -38.69 1.05 6.02
CA PRO A 83 -39.99 1.30 5.43
C PRO A 83 -41.04 0.73 6.39
N GLY A 84 -41.79 1.58 7.08
CA GLY A 84 -42.82 1.06 7.98
C GLY A 84 -43.55 2.06 8.85
N SER A 85 -43.72 3.31 8.41
CA SER A 85 -44.82 4.13 8.90
C SER A 85 -46.13 3.60 8.29
N SER A 86 -46.83 2.71 8.98
CA SER A 86 -48.24 2.42 8.71
C SER A 86 -49.03 2.43 10.02
N SER A 87 -49.71 3.54 10.20
CA SER A 87 -50.87 3.80 11.06
C SER A 87 -51.97 2.74 10.94
N SER A 88 -52.52 2.28 12.07
CA SER A 88 -53.95 2.30 12.47
C SER A 88 -54.16 1.48 13.73
#